data_AF-A0A2D6RN69-F1
#
_entry.id   AF-A0A2D6RN69-F1
#
_cell.length_a   1.000
_cell.length_b   1.000
_cell.length_c   1.000
_cell.angle_alpha   90.00
_cell.angle_beta   90.00
_cell.angle_gamma   90.00
#
_symmetry.space_group_name_H-M   'P 1'
#
loop_
_entity.id
_entity.type
_entity.pdbx_description
1 polymer ?
#
loop_
_entity_poly.entity_id
_entity_poly.type
_entity_poly.pdbx_seq_one_letter_code
_entity_poly.pdbx_strand_id
1 'polypeptide(L)'
;MTKKESELDNLKKEYKKIQKEYDLPSFEKLNEDFQIEKIAEVETDYLLREIKRFIADKFSNYLRFVEAILHPVNTPMFIFSVIKSIEIQEKDKLVDIYKKLAKNEVRLIELDIDFSIKNDAEFIKDSYKLWQGIKKDMLSIINKIKKNWDNKFEVNNKGYFG
;
A
#
# COMPACT_ATOMS: atom_id res chain seq x y z
N MET A 1 -26.86 6.88 -32.38
CA MET A 1 -26.27 7.54 -31.21
C MET A 1 -24.99 6.81 -30.86
N THR A 2 -23.84 7.42 -31.15
CA THR A 2 -22.52 6.92 -30.74
C THR A 2 -22.50 6.88 -29.21
N LYS A 3 -22.17 5.72 -28.63
CA LYS A 3 -22.02 5.57 -27.17
C LYS A 3 -20.95 6.56 -26.73
N LYS A 4 -21.32 7.57 -25.93
CA LYS A 4 -20.36 8.50 -25.32
C LYS A 4 -19.40 7.64 -24.50
N GLU A 5 -18.12 7.68 -24.83
CA GLU A 5 -17.10 6.88 -24.16
C GLU A 5 -16.98 7.34 -22.71
N SER A 6 -16.85 6.40 -21.77
CA SER A 6 -16.74 6.77 -20.35
C SER A 6 -15.35 7.34 -20.05
N GLU A 7 -15.24 8.23 -19.06
CA GLU A 7 -13.94 8.77 -18.64
C GLU A 7 -12.96 7.66 -18.23
N LEU A 8 -13.46 6.57 -17.67
CA LEU A 8 -12.67 5.39 -17.35
C LEU A 8 -12.13 4.68 -18.61
N ASP A 9 -12.91 4.61 -19.68
CA ASP A 9 -12.46 4.04 -20.95
C ASP A 9 -11.37 4.91 -21.59
N ASN A 10 -11.52 6.24 -21.52
CA ASN A 10 -10.51 7.20 -21.96
C ASN A 10 -9.21 7.02 -21.16
N LEU A 11 -9.30 6.99 -19.84
CA LEU A 11 -8.17 6.75 -18.94
C LEU A 11 -7.42 5.45 -19.30
N LYS A 12 -8.15 4.34 -19.51
CA LYS A 12 -7.55 3.06 -19.90
C LYS A 12 -6.81 3.14 -21.24
N LYS A 13 -7.35 3.89 -22.20
CA LYS A 13 -6.70 4.11 -23.51
C LYS A 13 -5.43 4.93 -23.38
N GLU A 14 -5.45 6.03 -22.64
CA GLU A 14 -4.27 6.86 -22.41
C GLU A 14 -3.19 6.08 -21.65
N TYR A 15 -3.59 5.37 -20.59
CA TYR A 15 -2.68 4.49 -19.85
C TYR A 15 -2.02 3.46 -20.77
N LYS A 16 -2.77 2.83 -21.68
CA LYS A 16 -2.24 1.81 -22.60
C LYS A 16 -1.13 2.34 -23.51
N LYS A 17 -1.12 3.64 -23.84
CA LYS A 17 -0.03 4.25 -24.61
C LYS A 17 1.26 4.28 -23.78
N ILE A 18 1.16 4.83 -22.57
CA ILE A 18 2.29 5.00 -21.64
C ILE A 18 2.79 3.64 -21.13
N GLN A 19 1.88 2.68 -20.93
CA GLN A 19 2.20 1.32 -20.54
C GLN A 19 3.17 0.66 -21.52
N LYS A 20 2.97 0.83 -22.82
CA LYS A 20 3.85 0.28 -23.86
C LYS A 20 5.18 1.00 -23.91
N GLU A 21 5.17 2.32 -23.72
CA GLU A 21 6.39 3.14 -23.76
C GLU A 21 7.35 2.80 -22.63
N TYR A 22 6.84 2.57 -21.41
CA TYR A 22 7.66 2.36 -20.21
C TYR A 22 7.63 0.92 -19.65
N ASP A 23 6.96 -0.01 -20.33
CA ASP A 23 6.80 -1.40 -19.89
C ASP A 23 6.22 -1.48 -18.46
N LEU A 24 5.10 -0.78 -18.25
CA LEU A 24 4.38 -0.73 -16.97
C LEU A 24 3.46 -1.95 -16.79
N PRO A 25 3.09 -2.30 -15.54
CA PRO A 25 2.09 -3.33 -15.27
C PRO A 25 0.75 -3.04 -15.97
N SER A 26 -0.11 -4.05 -16.15
CA SER A 26 -1.42 -3.79 -16.77
C SER A 26 -2.29 -2.89 -15.89
N PHE A 27 -3.22 -2.17 -16.52
CA PHE A 27 -4.16 -1.32 -15.81
C PHE A 27 -4.92 -2.12 -14.73
N GLU A 28 -5.37 -3.33 -15.07
CA GLU A 28 -6.11 -4.21 -14.17
C GLU A 28 -5.28 -4.56 -12.92
N LYS A 29 -4.00 -4.93 -13.11
CA LYS A 29 -3.09 -5.27 -12.01
C LYS A 29 -2.84 -4.09 -11.09
N LEU A 30 -2.60 -2.90 -11.67
CA LEU A 30 -2.45 -1.69 -10.86
C LEU A 30 -3.77 -1.32 -10.16
N ASN A 31 -4.91 -1.52 -10.82
CA ASN A 31 -6.21 -1.17 -10.26
C ASN A 31 -6.61 -2.08 -9.10
N GLU A 32 -6.41 -3.39 -9.24
CA GLU A 32 -6.66 -4.38 -8.18
C GLU A 32 -5.93 -4.04 -6.88
N ASP A 33 -4.70 -3.55 -6.98
CA ASP A 33 -3.90 -3.21 -5.81
C ASP A 33 -4.08 -1.74 -5.39
N PHE A 34 -4.14 -0.77 -6.30
CA PHE A 34 -4.01 0.65 -5.96
C PHE A 34 -5.23 1.52 -6.30
N GLN A 35 -6.31 0.94 -6.85
CA GLN A 35 -7.56 1.66 -7.18
C GLN A 35 -7.36 2.84 -8.14
N ILE A 36 -6.46 2.69 -9.12
CA ILE A 36 -6.11 3.77 -10.06
C ILE A 36 -7.26 4.19 -10.99
N GLU A 37 -8.37 3.44 -11.05
CA GLU A 37 -9.59 3.84 -11.76
C GLU A 37 -10.18 5.15 -11.26
N LYS A 38 -9.95 5.51 -10.00
CA LYS A 38 -10.39 6.78 -9.41
C LYS A 38 -9.78 8.01 -10.07
N ILE A 39 -8.68 7.85 -10.83
CA ILE A 39 -8.11 8.94 -11.62
C ILE A 39 -9.10 9.44 -12.67
N ALA A 40 -10.06 8.61 -13.12
CA ALA A 40 -11.09 9.02 -14.07
C ALA A 40 -12.06 10.08 -13.51
N GLU A 41 -12.03 10.33 -12.20
CA GLU A 41 -12.84 11.36 -11.53
C GLU A 41 -12.17 12.75 -11.54
N VAL A 42 -10.91 12.85 -12.00
CA VAL A 42 -10.14 14.09 -12.02
C VAL A 42 -9.53 14.35 -13.40
N GLU A 43 -9.45 15.62 -13.80
CA GLU A 43 -8.69 16.02 -14.98
C GLU A 43 -7.21 16.16 -14.62
N THR A 44 -6.31 15.60 -15.43
CA THR A 44 -4.87 15.64 -15.18
C THR A 44 -4.06 15.58 -16.47
N ASP A 45 -3.04 16.43 -16.57
CA ASP A 45 -2.01 16.34 -17.61
C ASP A 45 -0.89 15.33 -17.25
N TYR A 46 -0.83 14.91 -15.99
CA TYR A 46 0.28 14.12 -15.44
C TYR A 46 -0.21 12.79 -14.89
N LEU A 47 -0.68 11.90 -15.79
CA LEU A 47 -1.26 10.61 -15.40
C LEU A 47 -0.35 9.76 -14.49
N LEU A 48 0.95 9.67 -14.80
CA LEU A 48 1.87 8.89 -13.97
C LEU A 48 2.05 9.47 -12.56
N ARG A 49 1.95 10.79 -12.41
CA ARG A 49 2.00 11.45 -11.10
C ARG A 49 0.79 11.06 -10.26
N GLU A 50 -0.38 11.01 -10.87
CA GLU A 50 -1.60 10.58 -10.19
C GLU A 50 -1.51 9.10 -9.78
N ILE A 51 -1.05 8.22 -10.67
CA ILE A 51 -0.83 6.80 -10.34
C ILE A 51 0.18 6.66 -9.19
N LYS A 52 1.28 7.41 -9.23
CA LYS A 52 2.28 7.47 -8.16
C LYS A 52 1.63 7.86 -6.83
N ARG A 53 0.74 8.85 -6.80
CA ARG A 53 0.02 9.27 -5.59
C ARG A 53 -0.82 8.15 -5.00
N PHE A 54 -1.58 7.42 -5.81
CA PHE A 54 -2.38 6.27 -5.33
C PHE A 54 -1.51 5.14 -4.75
N ILE A 55 -0.35 4.89 -5.36
CA ILE A 55 0.64 3.94 -4.82
C ILE A 55 1.21 4.43 -3.49
N ALA A 56 1.60 5.70 -3.42
CA ALA A 56 2.12 6.34 -2.22
C ALA A 56 1.11 6.27 -1.06
N ASP A 57 -0.14 6.67 -1.29
CA ASP A 57 -1.19 6.61 -0.28
C ASP A 57 -1.34 5.20 0.31
N LYS A 58 -1.31 4.19 -0.55
CA LYS A 58 -1.33 2.79 -0.10
C LYS A 58 -0.10 2.49 0.76
N PHE A 59 1.10 2.82 0.30
CA PHE A 59 2.32 2.53 1.05
C PHE A 59 2.37 3.26 2.39
N SER A 60 2.00 4.53 2.45
CA SER A 60 1.94 5.30 3.69
C SER A 60 0.89 4.75 4.67
N ASN A 61 -0.23 4.21 4.17
CA ASN A 61 -1.21 3.51 5.02
C ASN A 61 -0.63 2.24 5.66
N TYR A 62 0.06 1.41 4.88
CA TYR A 62 0.68 0.19 5.39
C TYR A 62 1.90 0.49 6.28
N LEU A 63 2.69 1.53 5.96
CA LEU A 63 3.80 1.99 6.78
C LEU A 63 3.31 2.40 8.17
N ARG A 64 2.27 3.24 8.24
CA ARG A 64 1.64 3.65 9.51
C ARG A 64 1.10 2.46 10.31
N PHE A 65 0.47 1.49 9.65
CA PHE A 65 -0.01 0.29 10.32
C PHE A 65 1.13 -0.55 10.90
N VAL A 66 2.19 -0.77 10.13
CA VAL A 66 3.38 -1.52 10.57
C VAL A 66 4.08 -0.78 11.72
N GLU A 67 4.24 0.53 11.60
CA GLU A 67 4.83 1.37 12.63
C GLU A 67 4.04 1.34 13.94
N ALA A 68 2.70 1.40 13.88
CA ALA A 68 1.85 1.29 15.05
C ALA A 68 2.03 -0.03 15.82
N ILE A 69 2.41 -1.12 15.13
CA ILE A 69 2.67 -2.42 15.75
C ILE A 69 4.10 -2.45 16.34
N LEU A 70 5.09 -1.94 15.62
CA LEU A 70 6.49 -1.98 16.03
C LEU A 70 6.81 -0.97 17.15
N HIS A 71 6.18 0.20 17.10
CA HIS A 71 6.36 1.33 18.02
C HIS A 71 5.00 1.86 18.52
N PRO A 72 4.29 1.09 19.37
CA PRO A 72 2.96 1.46 19.82
C PRO A 72 2.99 2.64 20.80
N VAL A 73 2.90 3.86 20.27
CA VAL A 73 2.73 5.10 21.05
C VAL A 73 1.36 5.70 20.69
N ASN A 74 0.47 5.84 21.67
CA ASN A 74 -0.89 6.36 21.47
C ASN A 74 -1.72 5.63 20.38
N THR A 75 -1.52 4.32 20.22
CA THR A 75 -2.19 3.54 19.18
C THR A 75 -3.58 3.06 19.62
N PRO A 76 -4.52 2.83 18.67
CA PRO A 76 -5.84 2.28 19.00
C PRO A 76 -5.76 0.92 19.71
N MET A 77 -6.73 0.65 20.60
CA MET A 77 -6.71 -0.55 21.45
C MET A 77 -6.56 -1.88 20.69
N PHE A 78 -7.14 -2.00 19.49
CA PHE A 78 -7.03 -3.21 18.69
C PHE A 78 -5.59 -3.53 18.26
N ILE A 79 -4.70 -2.53 18.21
CA ILE A 79 -3.27 -2.74 17.91
C ILE A 79 -2.60 -3.57 19.00
N PHE A 80 -2.98 -3.40 20.27
CA PHE A 80 -2.46 -4.25 21.34
C PHE A 80 -2.88 -5.71 21.17
N SER A 81 -4.10 -5.97 20.69
CA SER A 81 -4.55 -7.33 20.36
C SER A 81 -3.73 -7.92 19.22
N VAL A 82 -3.43 -7.11 18.19
CA VAL A 82 -2.54 -7.51 17.09
C VAL A 82 -1.15 -7.86 17.60
N ILE A 83 -0.53 -7.00 18.42
CA ILE A 83 0.81 -7.22 19.00
C ILE A 83 0.85 -8.50 19.83
N LYS A 84 -0.16 -8.75 20.65
CA LYS A 84 -0.27 -9.99 21.42
C LYS A 84 -0.40 -11.22 20.51
N SER A 85 -1.01 -11.10 19.35
CA SER A 85 -1.31 -12.22 18.45
C SER A 85 -0.12 -12.69 17.60
N ILE A 86 0.97 -11.92 17.55
CA ILE A 86 2.15 -12.21 16.73
C ILE A 86 3.36 -12.64 17.58
N GLU A 87 4.31 -13.33 16.96
CA GLU A 87 5.57 -13.79 17.58
C GLU A 87 6.77 -13.08 16.94
N ILE A 88 7.99 -13.44 17.37
CA ILE A 88 9.23 -12.82 16.89
C ILE A 88 9.37 -12.93 15.36
N GLN A 89 8.97 -14.06 14.78
CA GLN A 89 9.06 -14.30 13.33
C GLN A 89 8.21 -13.32 12.51
N GLU A 90 6.99 -13.01 12.96
CA GLU A 90 6.15 -12.00 12.32
C GLU A 90 6.68 -10.59 12.57
N LYS A 91 7.23 -10.32 13.75
CA LYS A 91 7.84 -9.03 14.07
C LYS A 91 9.05 -8.73 13.16
N ASP A 92 9.88 -9.73 12.89
CA ASP A 92 11.03 -9.58 11.98
C ASP A 92 10.59 -9.26 10.54
N LYS A 93 9.52 -9.91 10.07
CA LYS A 93 8.90 -9.58 8.77
C LYS A 93 8.35 -8.15 8.75
N LEU A 94 7.70 -7.70 9.82
CA LEU A 94 7.21 -6.33 9.94
C LEU A 94 8.36 -5.31 9.90
N VAL A 95 9.50 -5.61 10.53
CA VAL A 95 10.69 -4.74 10.47
C VAL A 95 11.24 -4.65 9.05
N ASP A 96 11.29 -5.77 8.31
CA ASP A 96 11.73 -5.76 6.91
C ASP A 96 10.77 -4.98 6.01
N ILE A 97 9.46 -5.17 6.18
CA ILE A 97 8.42 -4.39 5.49
C ILE A 97 8.57 -2.90 5.79
N TYR A 98 8.76 -2.52 7.06
CA TYR A 98 8.97 -1.14 7.49
C TYR A 98 10.16 -0.51 6.75
N LYS A 99 11.31 -1.19 6.73
CA LYS A 99 12.53 -0.69 6.06
C LYS A 99 12.30 -0.47 4.57
N LYS A 100 11.62 -1.43 3.91
CA LYS A 100 11.29 -1.33 2.48
C LYS A 100 10.37 -0.16 2.18
N LEU A 101 9.30 0.00 2.95
CA LEU A 101 8.35 1.10 2.78
C LEU A 101 8.97 2.46 3.11
N ALA A 102 9.73 2.58 4.20
CA ALA A 102 10.42 3.81 4.58
C ALA A 102 11.45 4.24 3.52
N LYS A 103 12.21 3.30 2.94
CA LYS A 103 13.10 3.59 1.81
C LYS A 103 12.32 4.11 0.60
N ASN A 104 11.15 3.54 0.33
CA ASN A 104 10.29 3.98 -0.77
C ASN A 104 9.72 5.40 -0.53
N GLU A 105 9.43 5.75 0.72
CA GLU A 105 8.98 7.10 1.11
C GLU A 105 10.04 8.16 0.81
N VAL A 106 11.31 7.87 1.11
CA VAL A 106 12.43 8.78 0.78
C VAL A 106 12.55 8.97 -0.73
N ARG A 107 12.39 7.89 -1.51
CA ARG A 107 12.37 7.96 -2.98
C ARG A 107 11.19 8.79 -3.51
N LEU A 108 10.03 8.72 -2.85
CA LEU A 108 8.88 9.54 -3.22
C LEU A 108 9.18 11.03 -3.04
N ILE A 109 9.78 11.41 -1.90
CA ILE A 109 10.20 12.79 -1.62
C ILE A 109 11.17 13.30 -2.69
N GLU A 110 12.13 12.48 -3.11
CA GLU A 110 13.06 12.81 -4.21
C GLU A 110 12.31 13.12 -5.51
N LEU A 111 11.34 12.29 -5.90
CA LEU A 111 10.56 12.46 -7.14
C LEU A 111 9.57 13.62 -7.09
N ASP A 112 9.21 14.09 -5.90
CA ASP A 112 8.37 15.28 -5.73
C ASP A 112 9.19 16.57 -5.85
N ILE A 113 10.49 16.52 -5.57
CA ILE A 113 11.43 17.62 -5.76
C ILE A 113 11.91 17.70 -7.21
N ASP A 114 12.28 16.56 -7.80
CA ASP A 114 12.80 16.46 -9.17
C ASP A 114 11.86 15.63 -10.06
N PHE A 115 10.90 16.31 -10.67
CA PHE A 115 9.90 15.67 -11.50
C PHE A 115 10.48 15.16 -12.83
N SER A 116 10.27 13.87 -13.10
CA SER A 116 10.58 13.24 -14.39
C SER A 116 9.57 12.14 -14.69
N ILE A 117 8.94 12.19 -15.87
CA ILE A 117 7.99 11.17 -16.34
C ILE A 117 8.65 9.78 -16.34
N LYS A 118 9.90 9.70 -16.79
CA LYS A 118 10.66 8.46 -16.80
C LYS A 118 10.89 7.91 -15.40
N ASN A 119 11.22 8.79 -14.45
CA ASN A 119 11.48 8.38 -13.07
C ASN A 119 10.18 7.97 -12.36
N ASP A 120 9.06 8.66 -12.62
CA ASP A 120 7.73 8.27 -12.13
C ASP A 120 7.32 6.90 -12.70
N ALA A 121 7.58 6.64 -13.99
CA ALA A 121 7.31 5.35 -14.61
C ALA A 121 8.13 4.22 -13.96
N GLU A 122 9.43 4.45 -13.74
CA GLU A 122 10.31 3.50 -13.06
C GLU A 122 9.85 3.24 -11.62
N PHE A 123 9.47 4.29 -10.89
CA PHE A 123 8.92 4.18 -9.55
C PHE A 123 7.66 3.33 -9.50
N ILE A 124 6.72 3.52 -10.43
CA ILE A 124 5.49 2.73 -10.52
C ILE A 124 5.82 1.25 -10.73
N LYS A 125 6.75 0.95 -11.65
CA LYS A 125 7.18 -0.42 -11.97
C LYS A 125 7.81 -1.11 -10.76
N ASP A 126 8.71 -0.43 -10.07
CA ASP A 126 9.40 -0.96 -8.90
C ASP A 126 8.45 -1.11 -7.71
N SER A 127 7.59 -0.11 -7.50
CA SER A 127 6.60 -0.14 -6.42
C SER A 127 5.60 -1.28 -6.60
N TYR A 128 5.16 -1.56 -7.83
CA TYR A 128 4.31 -2.72 -8.08
C TYR A 128 5.01 -4.04 -7.69
N LYS A 129 6.28 -4.22 -8.09
CA LYS A 129 7.06 -5.43 -7.73
C LYS A 129 7.26 -5.53 -6.22
N LEU A 130 7.63 -4.42 -5.58
CA LEU A 130 7.80 -4.34 -4.13
C LEU A 130 6.51 -4.72 -3.41
N TRP A 131 5.38 -4.18 -3.87
CA TRP A 131 4.07 -4.47 -3.31
C TRP A 131 3.71 -5.95 -3.38
N GLN A 132 4.01 -6.65 -4.49
CA GLN A 132 3.74 -8.09 -4.57
C GLN A 132 4.48 -8.89 -3.49
N GLY A 133 5.71 -8.49 -3.14
CA GLY A 133 6.45 -9.07 -2.03
C GLY A 133 5.81 -8.75 -0.67
N ILE A 134 5.58 -7.47 -0.40
CA ILE A 134 4.97 -7.01 0.86
C ILE A 134 3.59 -7.64 1.08
N LYS A 135 2.77 -7.73 0.03
CA LYS A 135 1.43 -8.33 0.04
C LYS A 135 1.49 -9.77 0.54
N LYS A 136 2.44 -10.57 0.06
CA LYS A 136 2.61 -11.97 0.50
C LYS A 136 2.96 -12.06 1.99
N ASP A 137 3.93 -11.26 2.45
CA ASP A 137 4.36 -11.27 3.85
C ASP A 137 3.27 -10.75 4.79
N MET A 138 2.59 -9.67 4.41
CA MET A 138 1.45 -9.12 5.15
C MET A 138 0.30 -10.13 5.27
N LEU A 139 -0.04 -10.86 4.21
CA LEU A 139 -1.07 -11.90 4.27
C LEU A 139 -0.68 -13.02 5.24
N SER A 140 0.59 -13.45 5.24
CA SER A 140 1.10 -14.42 6.21
C SER A 140 0.94 -13.92 7.65
N ILE A 141 1.28 -12.66 7.92
CA ILE A 141 1.16 -12.05 9.26
C ILE A 141 -0.32 -11.94 9.66
N ILE A 142 -1.18 -11.44 8.77
CA ILE A 142 -2.62 -11.32 9.01
C ILE A 142 -3.25 -12.68 9.32
N ASN A 143 -2.85 -13.74 8.62
CA ASN A 143 -3.34 -15.09 8.90
C ASN A 143 -2.94 -15.57 10.30
N LYS A 144 -1.71 -15.26 10.74
CA LYS A 144 -1.26 -15.56 12.10
C LYS A 144 -2.06 -14.77 13.15
N ILE A 145 -2.28 -13.47 12.91
CA ILE A 145 -3.11 -12.61 13.77
C ILE A 145 -4.52 -13.21 13.91
N LYS A 146 -5.17 -13.55 12.80
CA LYS A 146 -6.51 -14.15 12.80
C LYS A 146 -6.56 -15.47 13.57
N LYS A 147 -5.57 -16.35 13.36
CA LYS A 147 -5.51 -17.65 14.05
C LYS A 147 -5.34 -17.51 15.57
N ASN A 148 -4.62 -16.48 15.99
CA ASN A 148 -4.28 -16.25 17.39
C ASN A 148 -5.19 -15.23 18.07
N TRP A 149 -6.21 -14.73 17.35
CA TRP A 149 -7.05 -13.64 17.82
C TRP A 149 -7.69 -14.00 19.16
N ASP A 150 -8.39 -15.14 19.25
CA ASP A 150 -9.13 -15.54 20.45
C ASP A 150 -8.28 -16.28 21.49
N ASN A 151 -7.16 -16.90 21.07
CA ASN A 151 -6.35 -17.79 21.92
C ASN A 151 -5.57 -17.07 23.05
N LYS A 152 -5.53 -15.72 23.04
CA LYS A 152 -4.84 -14.92 24.07
C LYS A 152 -5.77 -13.99 24.86
N PHE A 153 -7.09 -14.12 24.68
CA PHE A 153 -8.10 -13.41 25.46
C PHE A 153 -8.61 -14.20 26.68
N GLU A 154 -7.93 -15.27 27.11
CA GLU A 154 -8.20 -15.90 28.42
C GLU A 154 -7.87 -14.94 29.58
N VAL A 155 -8.88 -14.13 29.87
CA VAL A 155 -9.33 -13.50 31.11
C VAL A 155 -8.31 -13.49 32.26
N ASN A 156 -7.49 -12.44 32.30
CA ASN A 156 -7.11 -11.89 33.60
C ASN A 156 -8.33 -11.11 34.13
N ASN A 157 -9.09 -11.76 35.02
CA ASN A 157 -10.16 -11.18 35.85
C ASN A 157 -9.59 -10.15 36.83
N LYS A 158 -9.01 -9.06 36.32
CA LYS A 158 -8.70 -7.86 37.11
C LYS A 158 -9.24 -6.69 36.33
N GLY A 159 -10.41 -6.23 36.78
CA GLY A 159 -11.15 -5.15 36.17
C GLY A 159 -10.26 -3.93 36.00
N TYR A 160 -10.34 -3.31 34.83
CA TYR A 160 -9.69 -2.02 34.57
C TYR A 160 -10.37 -0.86 35.34
N PHE A 161 -11.35 -1.17 36.20
CA PHE A 161 -12.08 -0.26 37.07
C PHE A 161 -12.18 -0.75 38.53
N GLY A 162 -11.26 -1.61 38.98
CA GLY A 162 -11.24 -2.16 40.35
C GLY A 162 -11.43 -3.68 40.38
#